data_AF-A0A6V7JQS5-F1
#
_entry.id   AF-A0A6V7JQS5-F1
#
_cell.length_a   1.000
_cell.length_b   1.000
_cell.length_c   1.000
_cell.angle_alpha   90.00
_cell.angle_beta   90.00
_cell.angle_gamma   90.00
#
_symmetry.space_group_name_H-M   'P 1'
#
loop_
_entity.id
_entity.type
_entity.pdbx_description
1 polymer ?
#
loop_
_entity_poly.entity_id
_entity_poly.type
_entity_poly.pdbx_seq_one_letter_code
_entity_poly.pdbx_strand_id
1 'polypeptide(L)' 'EKARKEVLRLTTNEDITESELSDMKYLEMVIKETIRLFPVGPLLPRKLNGDLKL' A
#
# COMPACT_ATOMS: atom_id res chain seq x y z
N GLU A 1 -11.54 -0.18 13.28
CA GLU A 1 -11.06 -0.92 14.46
C GLU A 1 -10.09 -2.07 14.15
N LYS A 2 -10.35 -2.90 13.13
CA LYS A 2 -9.50 -4.05 12.74
C LYS A 2 -8.03 -3.68 12.46
N ALA A 3 -7.78 -2.67 11.62
CA ALA A 3 -6.42 -2.20 11.32
C ALA A 3 -5.67 -1.72 12.58
N ARG A 4 -6.35 -1.03 13.51
CA ARG A 4 -5.74 -0.61 14.78
C ARG A 4 -5.34 -1.80 15.65
N LYS A 5 -6.20 -2.83 15.73
CA LYS A 5 -5.91 -4.06 16.47
C LYS A 5 -4.74 -4.84 15.84
N GLU A 6 -4.64 -4.84 14.51
CA GLU A 6 -3.54 -5.46 13.78
C GLU A 6 -2.21 -4.77 14.08
N VAL A 7 -2.15 -3.43 14.00
CA VAL A 7 -0.94 -2.66 14.31
C VAL A 7 -0.50 -2.89 15.76
N LEU A 8 -1.40 -2.80 16.73
CA LEU A 8 -1.07 -3.01 18.14
C LEU A 8 -0.57 -4.43 18.44
N ARG A 9 -1.01 -5.43 17.67
CA ARG A 9 -0.61 -6.82 17.86
C ARG A 9 0.79 -7.10 17.32
N LEU A 10 1.16 -6.47 16.21
CA LEU A 10 2.42 -6.73 15.50
C LEU A 10 3.56 -5.79 15.92
N THR A 11 3.23 -4.63 16.50
CA THR A 11 4.22 -3.62 16.92
C THR A 11 4.58 -3.81 18.39
N THR A 12 5.22 -4.94 18.72
CA THR A 12 5.62 -5.26 20.11
C THR A 12 6.98 -4.69 20.53
N ASN A 13 7.83 -4.34 19.55
CA ASN A 13 9.17 -3.78 19.78
C ASN A 13 9.19 -2.28 19.42
N GLU A 14 10.25 -1.56 19.84
CA GLU A 14 10.45 -0.15 19.48
C GLU A 14 10.66 0.04 17.97
N ASP A 15 11.26 -0.96 17.31
CA ASP A 15 11.52 -0.96 15.86
C ASP A 15 10.61 -1.96 15.13
N ILE A 16 10.12 -1.55 13.96
CA ILE A 16 9.31 -2.38 13.06
C ILE A 16 10.21 -3.01 12.00
N THR A 17 10.14 -4.33 11.88
CA THR A 17 10.82 -5.08 10.83
C THR A 17 9.99 -5.13 9.54
N GLU A 18 10.64 -5.32 8.38
CA GLU A 18 9.94 -5.48 7.10
C GLU A 18 8.98 -6.68 7.11
N SER A 19 9.33 -7.76 7.81
CA SER A 19 8.46 -8.93 7.99
C SER A 19 7.16 -8.57 8.73
N GLU A 20 7.25 -7.80 9.81
CA GLU A 20 6.06 -7.36 10.56
C GLU A 20 5.17 -6.45 9.72
N LEU A 21 5.77 -5.59 8.89
CA LEU A 21 5.02 -4.74 7.96
C LEU A 21 4.29 -5.58 6.90
N SER A 22 4.92 -6.64 6.38
CA SER A 22 4.30 -7.54 5.40
C SER A 22 3.10 -8.33 5.97
N ASP A 23 3.05 -8.51 7.29
CA ASP A 23 1.94 -9.17 7.98
C ASP A 23 0.74 -8.23 8.26
N MET A 24 0.88 -6.91 8.07
CA MET A 24 -0.18 -5.92 8.29
C MET A 24 -1.19 -5.84 7.13
N LYS A 25 -1.95 -6.92 6.93
CA LYS A 25 -2.90 -7.08 5.81
C LYS A 25 -4.04 -6.07 5.82
N TYR A 26 -4.63 -5.79 6.97
CA TYR A 26 -5.72 -4.81 7.06
C TYR A 26 -5.22 -3.40 6.79
N LEU A 27 -4.04 -3.03 7.30
CA LEU A 27 -3.43 -1.74 7.02
C LEU A 27 -3.13 -1.57 5.52
N GLU A 28 -2.55 -2.59 4.89
CA GLU A 28 -2.28 -2.59 3.45
C GLU A 28 -3.56 -2.40 2.62
N MET A 29 -4.63 -3.12 2.96
CA MET A 29 -5.93 -2.96 2.29
C MET A 29 -6.48 -1.54 2.44
N VAL A 30 -6.39 -0.95 3.64
CA VAL A 30 -6.85 0.43 3.89
C VAL A 30 -6.06 1.42 3.05
N ILE A 31 -4.73 1.30 2.98
CA ILE A 31 -3.88 2.19 2.18
C ILE A 31 -4.24 2.07 0.70
N LYS A 32 -4.35 0.85 0.16
CA LYS A 32 -4.70 0.61 -1.24
C LYS A 32 -6.07 1.19 -1.59
N GLU A 33 -7.06 0.96 -0.74
CA GLU A 33 -8.42 1.46 -0.96
C GLU A 33 -8.48 2.99 -0.87
N THR A 34 -7.70 3.59 0.03
CA THR A 34 -7.55 5.04 0.12
C THR A 34 -7.00 5.62 -1.19
N ILE A 35 -5.96 5.02 -1.75
CA ILE A 35 -5.36 5.47 -3.02
C ILE A 35 -6.31 5.21 -4.20
N ARG A 36 -7.13 4.16 -4.16
CA ARG A 36 -8.14 3.88 -5.19
C ARG A 36 -9.23 4.97 -5.23
N LEU A 37 -9.68 5.43 -4.06
CA LEU A 37 -10.70 6.48 -3.92
C LEU A 37 -10.11 7.89 -4.10
N PHE A 38 -8.91 8.11 -3.59
CA PHE A 38 -8.21 9.39 -3.56
C PHE A 38 -6.80 9.22 -4.16
N PRO A 39 -6.70 9.08 -5.50
CA PRO A 39 -5.42 8.94 -6.15
C PRO A 39 -4.59 10.21 -5.97
N VAL A 40 -3.32 10.05 -5.58
CA VAL A 40 -2.38 11.17 -5.35
C VAL A 40 -2.10 11.95 -6.64
N GLY A 41 -2.12 11.26 -7.79
CA GLY A 41 -1.89 11.83 -9.10
C GLY A 41 -3.04 11.52 -10.07
N PRO A 42 -3.59 12.50 -10.80
CA PRO A 42 -4.68 12.28 -11.75
C PRO A 42 -4.23 11.59 -13.05
N LEU A 43 -2.94 11.70 -13.41
CA LEU A 43 -2.37 11.11 -14.62
C LEU A 43 -0.97 10.56 -14.37
N LEU A 44 -0.70 9.42 -15.01
CA LEU A 44 0.64 8.84 -15.12
C LEU A 44 1.03 8.83 -16.61
N PRO A 45 1.63 9.93 -17.14
CA PRO A 45 1.98 10.00 -18.55
C PRO A 45 3.05 8.96 -18.89
N ARG A 46 2.87 8.25 -20.00
CA ARG A 46 3.82 7.28 -20.54
C ARG A 46 4.15 7.67 -21.98
N LYS A 47 5.41 7.48 -22.38
CA LYS A 47 5.88 7.69 -23.75
C LYS A 47 6.29 6.35 -24.36
N LEU A 48 5.86 6.10 -25.58
CA LEU A 48 6.26 4.93 -26.35
C LEU A 48 7.70 5.08 -26.84
N ASN A 49 8.52 4.04 -26.72
CA ASN A 49 9.93 4.04 -27.16
C ASN A 49 10.14 3.25 -28.47
N GLY A 50 9.07 2.79 -29.11
CA GLY A 50 9.10 2.00 -30.34
C GLY A 50 7.70 1.53 -30.70
N ASP A 51 7.52 0.87 -31.85
CA ASP A 51 6.19 0.52 -32.37
C ASP A 51 5.47 -0.52 -31.50
N LEU A 52 4.17 -0.27 -31.24
CA LEU A 52 3.29 -1.19 -30.53
C LEU A 52 2.41 -1.92 -31.55
N LYS A 53 2.46 -3.26 -31.56
CA LYS A 53 1.45 -4.08 -32.26
C LYS A 53 0.36 -4.43 -31.23
N LEU A 54 -0.86 -3.96 -31.48
CA LEU A 54 -2.05 -4.25 -30.67
C LEU A 54 -2.76 -5.52 -31.17
#